data_AF-A0A7J4LAN3-F1
#
_entry.id   AF-A0A7J4LAN3-F1
#
_cell.length_a   1.000
_cell.length_b   1.000
_cell.length_c   1.000
_cell.angle_alpha   90.00
_cell.angle_beta   90.00
_cell.angle_gamma   90.00
#
_symmetry.space_group_name_H-M   'P 1'
#
loop_
_entity.id
_entity.type
_entity.pdbx_description
1 polymer ?
#
loop_
_entity_poly.entity_id
_entity_poly.type
_entity_poly.pdbx_seq_one_letter_code
_entity_poly.pdbx_strand_id
1 'polypeptide(L)'
;MNQEDLRSVADRLKNRPFPGKRIFLWVGPSDRLHSIIPSKIVKTMRITDILPPVEHVESDDKKLQRMIKRSLDSMLQQIKPDYSHGQQILLVEDAVLLARYSLEITSFFDWYISDRTMVIFSISDIDKAEKVAREYNIKFNKNVLLDYFKSHLGSDNIVYEGVV
;
A
#
# COMPACT_ATOMS: atom_id res chain seq x y z
N MET A 1 4.91 8.78 -12.75
CA MET A 1 4.48 10.05 -12.12
C MET A 1 5.56 10.54 -11.16
N ASN A 2 5.69 11.84 -10.89
CA ASN A 2 6.67 12.37 -9.92
C ASN A 2 6.01 12.74 -8.58
N GLN A 3 6.80 13.18 -7.59
CA GLN A 3 6.32 13.54 -6.26
C GLN A 3 5.39 14.77 -6.23
N GLU A 4 5.60 15.75 -7.12
CA GLU A 4 4.76 16.95 -7.19
C GLU A 4 3.38 16.62 -7.77
N ASP A 5 3.32 15.69 -8.72
CA ASP A 5 2.06 15.16 -9.24
C ASP A 5 1.28 14.45 -8.12
N LEU A 6 1.93 13.60 -7.32
CA LEU A 6 1.30 12.93 -6.18
C LEU A 6 0.78 13.94 -5.16
N ARG A 7 1.58 14.96 -4.84
CA ARG A 7 1.19 16.06 -3.95
C ARG A 7 -0.05 16.77 -4.45
N SER A 8 -0.05 17.16 -5.73
CA SER A 8 -1.17 17.83 -6.38
C SER A 8 -2.46 16.98 -6.33
N VAL A 9 -2.35 15.67 -6.57
CA VAL A 9 -3.48 14.74 -6.44
C VAL A 9 -3.98 14.66 -4.99
N ALA A 10 -3.08 14.54 -4.02
CA ALA A 10 -3.41 14.46 -2.60
C ALA A 10 -4.08 15.75 -2.08
N ASP A 11 -3.56 16.91 -2.48
CA ASP A 11 -4.13 18.22 -2.14
C ASP A 11 -5.48 18.44 -2.82
N ARG A 12 -5.66 17.98 -4.06
CA ARG A 12 -6.97 18.03 -4.72
C ARG A 12 -8.00 17.18 -3.97
N LEU A 13 -7.63 15.95 -3.59
CA LEU A 13 -8.51 15.05 -2.84
C LEU A 13 -8.92 15.67 -1.50
N LYS A 14 -7.98 16.26 -0.77
CA LYS A 14 -8.25 16.94 0.51
C LYS A 14 -9.37 17.97 0.42
N ASN A 15 -9.50 18.66 -0.71
CA ASN A 15 -10.46 19.75 -0.87
C ASN A 15 -11.80 19.29 -1.47
N ARG A 16 -11.82 18.26 -2.31
CA ARG A 16 -13.05 17.79 -2.96
C ARG A 16 -12.97 16.32 -3.38
N PRO A 17 -14.11 15.61 -3.45
CA PRO A 17 -14.17 14.34 -4.17
C PRO A 17 -13.77 14.55 -5.64
N PHE A 18 -13.14 13.55 -6.22
CA PHE A 18 -12.70 13.61 -7.61
C PHE A 18 -12.79 12.21 -8.24
N PRO A 19 -13.46 12.07 -9.41
CA PRO A 19 -13.77 10.76 -9.97
C PRO A 19 -12.58 9.84 -10.22
N GLY A 20 -12.78 8.57 -9.91
CA GLY A 20 -11.95 7.46 -10.36
C GLY A 20 -11.03 6.87 -9.28
N LYS A 21 -10.44 5.73 -9.60
CA LYS A 21 -9.63 4.94 -8.66
C LYS A 21 -8.26 5.59 -8.46
N ARG A 22 -7.92 5.97 -7.22
CA ARG A 22 -6.63 6.58 -6.86
C ARG A 22 -5.83 5.62 -5.99
N ILE A 23 -4.90 4.94 -6.64
CA ILE A 23 -4.00 4.01 -5.99
C ILE A 23 -2.60 4.28 -6.50
N PHE A 24 -1.65 4.42 -5.60
CA PHE A 24 -0.28 4.80 -5.93
C PHE A 24 0.70 3.91 -5.19
N LEU A 25 1.87 3.69 -5.80
CA LEU A 25 3.03 3.15 -5.14
C LEU A 25 4.04 4.28 -4.93
N TRP A 26 4.41 4.52 -3.68
CA TRP A 26 5.52 5.36 -3.31
C TRP A 26 6.78 4.52 -3.09
N VAL A 27 7.86 4.88 -3.78
CA VAL A 27 9.18 4.25 -3.66
C VAL A 27 10.17 5.32 -3.20
N GLY A 28 10.47 5.36 -1.91
CA GLY A 28 11.32 6.37 -1.29
C GLY A 28 11.02 6.57 0.20
N PRO A 29 11.82 7.32 0.96
CA PRO A 29 11.69 7.51 2.40
C PRO A 29 10.28 7.89 2.88
N SER A 30 9.87 7.35 4.04
CA SER A 30 8.53 7.58 4.62
C SER A 30 8.33 9.04 5.01
N ASP A 31 9.33 9.67 5.62
CA ASP A 31 9.30 11.06 6.06
C ASP A 31 9.01 12.01 4.89
N ARG A 32 9.57 11.72 3.72
CA ARG A 32 9.32 12.45 2.49
C ARG A 32 7.88 12.30 2.03
N LEU A 33 7.35 11.09 2.00
CA LEU A 33 5.93 10.87 1.69
C LEU A 33 5.02 11.63 2.66
N HIS A 34 5.28 11.55 3.96
CA HIS A 34 4.50 12.25 4.98
C HIS A 34 4.56 13.77 4.84
N SER A 35 5.65 14.32 4.29
CA SER A 35 5.79 15.76 4.05
C SER A 35 4.96 16.28 2.86
N ILE A 36 4.62 15.40 1.91
CA ILE A 36 3.89 15.78 0.69
C ILE A 36 2.40 15.41 0.74
N ILE A 37 1.97 14.53 1.64
CA ILE A 37 0.56 14.17 1.81
C ILE A 37 -0.08 14.88 3.01
N PRO A 38 -1.38 15.24 2.94
CA PRO A 38 -2.07 15.96 4.00
C PRO A 38 -2.39 15.05 5.20
N SER A 39 -1.55 15.11 6.23
CA SER A 39 -1.63 14.26 7.44
C SER A 39 -3.01 14.16 8.10
N LYS A 40 -3.82 15.23 8.06
CA LYS A 40 -5.15 15.29 8.69
C LYS A 40 -6.15 14.28 8.13
N ILE A 41 -5.94 13.80 6.90
CA ILE A 41 -6.84 12.83 6.25
C ILE A 41 -6.19 11.47 6.04
N VAL A 42 -4.98 11.26 6.58
CA VAL A 42 -4.23 10.00 6.44
C VAL A 42 -4.62 9.05 7.55
N LYS A 43 -5.00 7.83 7.18
CA LYS A 43 -5.02 6.65 8.05
C LYS A 43 -3.89 5.73 7.61
N THR A 44 -3.18 5.16 8.57
CA THR A 44 -2.07 4.23 8.30
C THR A 44 -2.47 2.82 8.69
N MET A 45 -2.05 1.86 7.87
CA MET A 45 -2.12 0.43 8.16
C MET A 45 -0.80 -0.23 7.79
N ARG A 46 -0.39 -1.27 8.50
CA ARG A 46 0.77 -2.08 8.12
C ARG A 46 0.35 -3.46 7.69
N ILE A 47 0.96 -3.99 6.63
CA ILE A 47 0.69 -5.37 6.21
C ILE A 47 1.22 -6.39 7.24
N THR A 48 2.25 -6.03 7.99
CA THR A 48 2.78 -6.85 9.09
C THR A 48 1.74 -7.13 10.18
N ASP A 49 0.80 -6.20 10.43
CA ASP A 49 -0.23 -6.34 11.46
C ASP A 49 -1.27 -7.44 11.15
N ILE A 50 -1.35 -7.90 9.89
CA ILE A 50 -2.26 -8.98 9.47
C ILE A 50 -1.54 -10.28 9.13
N LEU A 51 -0.22 -10.34 9.28
CA LEU A 51 0.49 -11.58 9.10
C LEU A 51 0.24 -12.49 10.32
N PRO A 52 0.05 -13.80 10.10
CA PRO A 52 0.06 -14.73 11.22
C PRO A 52 1.44 -14.73 11.89
N PRO A 53 1.53 -15.03 13.19
CA PRO A 53 2.81 -15.22 13.87
C PRO A 53 3.68 -16.22 13.11
N VAL A 54 5.01 -16.03 13.14
CA VAL A 54 5.97 -16.86 12.39
C VAL A 54 5.81 -18.36 12.69
N GLU A 55 5.45 -18.69 13.93
CA GLU A 55 5.20 -20.07 14.40
C GLU A 55 3.97 -20.74 13.74
N HIS A 56 3.09 -19.95 13.15
CA HIS A 56 1.84 -20.37 12.50
C HIS A 56 1.92 -20.22 10.97
N VAL A 57 3.09 -19.93 10.42
CA VAL A 57 3.30 -19.89 8.96
C VAL A 57 3.15 -21.32 8.45
N GLU A 58 1.98 -21.61 7.89
CA GLU A 58 1.72 -22.90 7.25
C GLU A 58 2.73 -23.11 6.11
N SER A 59 3.22 -24.33 5.98
CA SER A 59 4.11 -24.74 4.89
C SER A 59 3.41 -24.80 3.52
N ASP A 60 2.08 -24.61 3.48
CA ASP A 60 1.29 -24.48 2.26
C ASP A 60 1.05 -23.00 1.93
N ASP A 61 1.84 -22.49 0.98
CA ASP A 61 1.77 -21.12 0.48
C ASP A 61 0.34 -20.69 0.08
N LYS A 62 -0.47 -21.59 -0.49
CA LYS A 62 -1.84 -21.26 -0.93
C LYS A 62 -2.79 -21.06 0.23
N LYS A 63 -2.63 -21.81 1.31
CA LYS A 63 -3.45 -21.63 2.52
C LYS A 63 -3.07 -20.36 3.25
N LEU A 64 -1.77 -20.11 3.38
CA LEU A 64 -1.23 -18.86 3.94
C LEU A 64 -1.76 -17.63 3.17
N GLN A 65 -1.71 -17.65 1.84
CA GLN A 65 -2.28 -16.60 1.00
C GLN A 65 -3.76 -16.33 1.28
N ARG A 66 -4.58 -17.38 1.40
CA ARG A 66 -6.01 -17.23 1.72
C ARG A 66 -6.24 -16.65 3.11
N MET A 67 -5.44 -17.07 4.09
CA MET A 67 -5.51 -16.55 5.46
C MET A 67 -5.16 -15.06 5.50
N ILE A 68 -4.06 -14.66 4.86
CA ILE A 68 -3.65 -13.26 4.80
C ILE A 68 -4.69 -12.45 4.02
N LYS A 69 -5.21 -12.95 2.90
CA LYS A 69 -6.29 -12.29 2.15
C LYS A 69 -7.53 -12.04 3.01
N ARG A 70 -7.99 -13.05 3.76
CA ARG A 70 -9.15 -12.90 4.67
C ARG A 70 -8.89 -11.86 5.75
N SER A 71 -7.68 -11.85 6.31
CA SER A 71 -7.28 -10.88 7.34
C SER A 71 -7.22 -9.46 6.76
N LEU A 72 -6.69 -9.31 5.54
CA LEU A 72 -6.70 -8.05 4.79
C LEU A 72 -8.12 -7.57 4.53
N ASP A 73 -8.99 -8.43 4.00
CA ASP A 73 -10.40 -8.10 3.73
C ASP A 73 -11.11 -7.65 5.01
N SER A 74 -10.92 -8.38 6.12
CA SER A 74 -11.51 -8.06 7.41
C SER A 74 -11.03 -6.71 7.95
N MET A 75 -9.72 -6.45 7.89
CA MET A 75 -9.16 -5.17 8.32
C MET A 75 -9.66 -4.02 7.44
N LEU A 76 -9.68 -4.18 6.10
CA LEU A 76 -10.20 -3.16 5.18
C LEU A 76 -11.68 -2.84 5.43
N GLN A 77 -12.48 -3.85 5.78
CA GLN A 77 -13.87 -3.65 6.19
C GLN A 77 -14.00 -2.91 7.53
N GLN A 78 -13.09 -3.13 8.48
CA GLN A 78 -13.08 -2.41 9.75
C GLN A 78 -12.66 -0.94 9.59
N ILE A 79 -11.70 -0.66 8.71
CA ILE A 79 -11.22 0.70 8.46
C ILE A 79 -11.98 1.39 7.32
N LYS A 80 -13.08 0.81 6.86
CA LYS A 80 -13.88 1.26 5.71
C LYS A 80 -14.07 2.78 5.78
N PRO A 81 -13.99 3.49 4.64
CA PRO A 81 -14.03 4.94 4.67
C PRO A 81 -15.32 5.44 5.28
N ASP A 82 -15.18 6.28 6.32
CA ASP A 82 -16.32 7.00 6.86
C ASP A 82 -16.48 8.31 6.07
N TYR A 83 -17.38 8.27 5.09
CA TYR A 83 -17.65 9.41 4.21
C TYR A 83 -18.32 10.59 4.92
N SER A 84 -18.83 10.39 6.14
CA SER A 84 -19.34 11.49 6.97
C SER A 84 -18.21 12.40 7.47
N HIS A 85 -16.98 11.86 7.58
CA HIS A 85 -15.79 12.58 8.00
C HIS A 85 -14.95 13.16 6.85
N GLY A 86 -15.44 13.10 5.61
CA GLY A 86 -14.81 13.72 4.45
C GLY A 86 -13.92 12.78 3.64
N GLN A 87 -12.83 13.31 3.07
CA GLN A 87 -11.90 12.58 2.22
C GLN A 87 -10.82 11.89 3.04
N GLN A 88 -10.31 10.76 2.55
CA GLN A 88 -9.37 9.92 3.30
C GLN A 88 -8.26 9.35 2.41
N ILE A 89 -7.06 9.29 2.95
CA ILE A 89 -5.90 8.63 2.35
C ILE A 89 -5.57 7.42 3.22
N LEU A 90 -5.50 6.25 2.63
CA LEU A 90 -4.96 5.06 3.29
C LEU A 90 -3.50 4.91 2.90
N LEU A 91 -2.62 5.09 3.87
CA LEU A 91 -1.21 4.78 3.74
C LEU A 91 -0.98 3.32 4.17
N VAL A 92 -0.52 2.49 3.24
CA VAL A 92 -0.23 1.08 3.47
C VAL A 92 1.28 0.91 3.58
N GLU A 93 1.77 0.73 4.79
CA GLU A 93 3.18 0.44 5.06
C GLU A 93 3.49 -1.04 4.86
N ASP A 94 4.79 -1.36 4.72
CA ASP A 94 5.29 -2.71 4.46
C ASP A 94 4.67 -3.36 3.20
N ALA A 95 4.34 -2.55 2.20
CA ALA A 95 3.65 -2.99 0.98
C ALA A 95 4.44 -4.01 0.15
N VAL A 96 5.75 -4.12 0.38
CA VAL A 96 6.62 -5.22 -0.08
C VAL A 96 6.02 -6.61 0.16
N LEU A 97 5.31 -6.78 1.29
CA LEU A 97 4.71 -8.05 1.66
C LEU A 97 3.55 -8.45 0.74
N LEU A 98 2.86 -7.48 0.12
CA LEU A 98 1.80 -7.77 -0.85
C LEU A 98 2.35 -8.52 -2.06
N ALA A 99 3.47 -8.05 -2.61
CA ALA A 99 4.14 -8.68 -3.74
C ALA A 99 4.68 -10.07 -3.36
N ARG A 100 5.23 -10.22 -2.15
CA ARG A 100 5.82 -11.48 -1.68
C ARG A 100 4.80 -12.62 -1.61
N TYR A 101 3.64 -12.33 -1.06
CA TYR A 101 2.56 -13.31 -0.92
C TYR A 101 1.67 -13.35 -2.17
N SER A 102 2.01 -12.61 -3.23
CA SER A 102 1.15 -12.45 -4.42
C SER A 102 -0.29 -12.11 -4.03
N LEU A 103 -0.47 -11.30 -3.00
CA LEU A 103 -1.79 -10.89 -2.54
C LEU A 103 -2.38 -10.00 -3.61
N GLU A 104 -3.64 -10.17 -3.93
CA GLU A 104 -4.25 -9.28 -4.91
C GLU A 104 -4.54 -7.93 -4.26
N ILE A 105 -4.21 -6.84 -4.96
CA ILE A 105 -4.62 -5.50 -4.53
C ILE A 105 -6.13 -5.23 -4.78
N THR A 106 -6.84 -6.19 -5.38
CA THR A 106 -8.30 -6.18 -5.64
C THR A 106 -9.09 -5.85 -4.38
N SER A 107 -8.69 -6.38 -3.23
CA SER A 107 -9.29 -6.07 -1.93
C SER A 107 -9.36 -4.56 -1.62
N PHE A 108 -8.35 -3.78 -2.00
CA PHE A 108 -8.37 -2.32 -1.79
C PHE A 108 -9.37 -1.62 -2.72
N PHE A 109 -9.51 -2.13 -3.95
CA PHE A 109 -10.51 -1.64 -4.90
C PHE A 109 -11.93 -1.94 -4.44
N ASP A 110 -12.16 -3.11 -3.88
CA ASP A 110 -13.49 -3.57 -3.48
C ASP A 110 -13.97 -2.91 -2.19
N TRP A 111 -13.06 -2.71 -1.22
CA TRP A 111 -13.45 -2.29 0.13
C TRP A 111 -13.18 -0.82 0.45
N TYR A 112 -12.17 -0.18 -0.17
CA TYR A 112 -11.69 1.13 0.26
C TYR A 112 -11.77 2.23 -0.80
N ILE A 113 -11.58 1.91 -2.09
CA ILE A 113 -11.48 2.93 -3.14
C ILE A 113 -12.85 3.51 -3.52
N SER A 114 -12.89 4.84 -3.63
CA SER A 114 -14.03 5.66 -4.01
C SER A 114 -13.55 7.02 -4.54
N ASP A 115 -14.47 7.87 -5.00
CA ASP A 115 -14.14 9.25 -5.39
C ASP A 115 -13.68 10.15 -4.23
N ARG A 116 -13.79 9.67 -2.98
CA ARG A 116 -13.38 10.37 -1.76
C ARG A 116 -12.14 9.77 -1.11
N THR A 117 -11.60 8.69 -1.67
CA THR A 117 -10.48 7.99 -1.07
C THR A 117 -9.32 7.80 -2.03
N MET A 118 -8.13 7.69 -1.44
CA MET A 118 -6.90 7.32 -2.13
C MET A 118 -6.16 6.29 -1.30
N VAL A 119 -5.47 5.37 -1.97
CA VAL A 119 -4.59 4.39 -1.34
C VAL A 119 -3.16 4.67 -1.81
N ILE A 120 -2.21 4.72 -0.89
CA ILE A 120 -0.79 4.84 -1.19
C ILE A 120 -0.07 3.67 -0.54
N PHE A 121 0.51 2.79 -1.35
CA PHE A 121 1.43 1.77 -0.90
C PHE A 121 2.81 2.38 -0.71
N SER A 122 3.41 2.20 0.45
CA SER A 122 4.75 2.72 0.75
C SER A 122 5.80 1.62 0.74
N ILE A 123 6.85 1.84 -0.05
CA ILE A 123 8.12 1.11 0.01
C ILE A 123 9.17 2.13 0.43
N SER A 124 9.27 2.35 1.73
CA SER A 124 9.99 3.49 2.26
C SER A 124 11.41 3.28 2.73
N ASP A 125 11.80 2.03 2.85
CA ASP A 125 13.17 1.66 3.16
C ASP A 125 13.38 0.28 2.55
N ILE A 126 13.95 0.24 1.35
CA ILE A 126 14.22 -1.00 0.64
C ILE A 126 15.18 -1.88 1.46
N ASP A 127 16.11 -1.28 2.21
CA ASP A 127 17.06 -2.01 3.04
C ASP A 127 16.38 -2.59 4.28
N LYS A 128 15.44 -1.86 4.90
CA LYS A 128 14.56 -2.40 5.95
C LYS A 128 13.60 -3.44 5.41
N ALA A 129 13.04 -3.24 4.21
CA ALA A 129 12.21 -4.23 3.53
C ALA A 129 13.00 -5.51 3.25
N GLU A 130 14.27 -5.38 2.85
CA GLU A 130 15.18 -6.49 2.68
C GLU A 130 15.54 -7.14 4.03
N LYS A 131 15.75 -6.36 5.09
CA LYS A 131 15.99 -6.87 6.45
C LYS A 131 14.79 -7.67 6.97
N VAL A 132 13.58 -7.11 6.87
CA VAL A 132 12.34 -7.81 7.21
C VAL A 132 12.20 -9.06 6.35
N ALA A 133 12.48 -8.98 5.04
CA ALA A 133 12.49 -10.18 4.19
C ALA A 133 13.48 -11.24 4.72
N ARG A 134 14.69 -10.87 5.13
CA ARG A 134 15.67 -11.81 5.72
C ARG A 134 15.19 -12.42 7.03
N GLU A 135 14.54 -11.66 7.91
CA GLU A 135 13.98 -12.17 9.17
C GLU A 135 12.93 -13.27 8.95
N TYR A 136 12.21 -13.20 7.83
CA TYR A 136 11.26 -14.23 7.40
C TYR A 136 11.87 -15.26 6.43
N ASN A 137 13.20 -15.26 6.25
CA ASN A 137 13.96 -16.11 5.33
C ASN A 137 13.52 -16.01 3.85
N ILE A 138 13.32 -14.79 3.39
CA ILE A 138 12.76 -14.46 2.07
C ILE A 138 13.83 -13.82 1.18
N LYS A 139 13.97 -14.31 -0.06
CA LYS A 139 14.75 -13.64 -1.11
C LYS A 139 14.01 -12.38 -1.57
N PHE A 140 14.54 -11.21 -1.21
CA PHE A 140 14.06 -9.92 -1.70
C PHE A 140 14.58 -9.67 -3.13
N ASN A 141 13.71 -9.34 -4.06
CA ASN A 141 14.09 -8.89 -5.41
C ASN A 141 13.28 -7.65 -5.77
N LYS A 142 13.96 -6.51 -5.82
CA LYS A 142 13.38 -5.20 -6.14
C LYS A 142 12.66 -5.19 -7.49
N ASN A 143 13.19 -5.89 -8.50
CA ASN A 143 12.56 -5.92 -9.82
C ASN A 143 11.24 -6.69 -9.79
N VAL A 144 11.20 -7.84 -9.11
CA VAL A 144 9.96 -8.63 -8.95
C VAL A 144 8.89 -7.83 -8.19
N LEU A 145 9.30 -7.09 -7.16
CA LEU A 145 8.42 -6.20 -6.40
C LEU A 145 7.82 -5.09 -7.29
N LEU A 146 8.66 -4.42 -8.07
CA LEU A 146 8.21 -3.36 -8.98
C LEU A 146 7.35 -3.92 -10.11
N ASP A 147 7.68 -5.07 -10.68
CA ASP A 147 6.92 -5.71 -11.74
C ASP A 147 5.53 -6.15 -11.25
N TYR A 148 5.44 -6.67 -10.02
CA TYR A 148 4.17 -6.93 -9.36
C TYR A 148 3.33 -5.65 -9.28
N PHE A 149 3.86 -4.53 -8.78
CA PHE A 149 3.04 -3.32 -8.70
C PHE A 149 2.76 -2.68 -10.06
N LYS A 150 3.70 -2.73 -11.02
CA LYS A 150 3.47 -2.25 -12.39
C LYS A 150 2.35 -3.01 -13.08
N SER A 151 2.31 -4.33 -12.93
CA SER A 151 1.27 -5.17 -13.53
C SER A 151 -0.13 -4.89 -12.96
N HIS A 152 -0.22 -4.48 -11.70
CA HIS A 152 -1.52 -4.24 -11.06
C HIS A 152 -1.96 -2.77 -11.05
N LEU A 153 -1.00 -1.82 -11.00
CA LEU A 153 -1.27 -0.39 -10.91
C LEU A 153 -1.06 0.35 -12.23
N GLY A 154 -0.23 -0.17 -13.13
CA GLY A 154 0.31 0.57 -14.27
C GLY A 154 1.45 1.51 -13.86
N SER A 155 2.40 1.74 -14.78
CA SER A 155 3.62 2.52 -14.54
C SER A 155 3.35 3.97 -14.12
N ASP A 156 2.24 4.55 -14.56
CA ASP A 156 1.88 5.94 -14.25
C ASP A 156 1.53 6.13 -12.77
N ASN A 157 1.16 5.07 -12.07
CA ASN A 157 0.79 5.11 -10.66
C ASN A 157 1.97 4.82 -9.72
N ILE A 158 3.18 4.68 -10.27
CA ILE A 158 4.41 4.54 -9.47
C ILE A 158 5.12 5.89 -9.37
N VAL A 159 5.47 6.24 -8.15
CA VAL A 159 6.11 7.49 -7.74
C VAL A 159 7.45 7.16 -7.12
N TYR A 160 8.52 7.65 -7.74
CA TYR A 160 9.88 7.51 -7.23
C TYR A 160 10.31 8.81 -6.57
N GLU A 161 10.93 8.71 -5.39
CA GLU A 161 11.70 9.80 -4.82
C GLU A 161 13.15 9.70 -5.33
N GLY A 162 13.63 10.76 -6.00
CA GLY A 162 14.96 10.77 -6.62
C GLY A 162 15.01 10.12 -8.01
N VAL A 163 15.92 10.62 -8.86
CA VAL A 163 16.15 10.12 -10.22
C VAL A 163 16.65 8.68 -10.14
N VAL A 164 15.94 7.75 -10.80
CA VAL A 164 16.38 6.36 -11.01
C VAL A 164 17.66 6.33 -11.81
#